data_AF-A0A9E3Q1Y5-F1
#
_entry.id   AF-A0A9E3Q1Y5-F1
#
_cell.length_a   1.000
_cell.length_b   1.000
_cell.length_c   1.000
_cell.angle_alpha   90.00
_cell.angle_beta   90.00
_cell.angle_gamma   90.00
#
_symmetry.space_group_name_H-M   'P 1'
#
loop_
_entity.id
_entity.type
_entity.pdbx_description
1 polymer ?
#
loop_
_entity_poly.entity_id
_entity_poly.type
_entity_poly.pdbx_seq_one_letter_code
_entity_poly.pdbx_strand_id
1 'polypeptide(L)'
;MWGLAWVLTLGLELEGAIRLPFGRGQADELVFEAVRLEQRGVAAQFEIPFEFVFTNAAAGPVTIESVRTSCGCTVARVPELPWTLAPGEGGRFKVALDARGRRGTVSKSVFLNTSIGVKRLSVRAVLGKGAEDEEDMADRQRNMAIAMADRSAVFRGECASCHAEPAAGRRGPALYLAVCAICHDSPNRASMVPDLRRMAHPGDPAHWTEWIARGREGSLMPGFAEEEGGPLSAEQIASLAEYLARTLGGRPMGDGDRDDGDARDGRGRRDEAGRGP
;
A
#
# COMPACT_ATOMS: atom_id res chain seq x y z
N MET A 1 19.61 -15.46 84.42
CA MET A 1 19.32 -16.90 84.46
C MET A 1 19.43 -17.43 83.04
N TRP A 2 20.39 -18.35 82.82
CA TRP A 2 20.42 -19.52 81.92
C TRP A 2 19.65 -19.43 80.57
N GLY A 3 20.24 -19.68 79.40
CA GLY A 3 21.29 -20.66 79.17
C GLY A 3 21.95 -20.58 77.78
N LEU A 4 23.11 -21.22 77.76
CA LEU A 4 23.95 -21.56 76.63
C LEU A 4 23.28 -22.65 75.79
N ALA A 5 23.43 -22.58 74.46
CA ALA A 5 23.29 -23.74 73.59
C ALA A 5 24.50 -23.79 72.65
N TRP A 6 25.10 -24.98 72.63
CA TRP A 6 26.34 -25.35 71.96
C TRP A 6 26.11 -25.79 70.51
N VAL A 7 27.11 -25.46 69.67
CA VAL A 7 27.75 -26.26 68.59
C VAL A 7 26.88 -26.86 67.47
N LEU A 8 27.22 -26.50 66.23
CA LEU A 8 27.60 -27.47 65.19
C LEU A 8 28.32 -26.77 64.02
N THR A 9 29.62 -27.04 63.93
CA THR A 9 30.46 -26.84 62.76
C THR A 9 30.05 -27.85 61.68
N LEU A 10 29.75 -27.36 60.48
CA LEU A 10 29.80 -28.16 59.26
C LEU A 10 30.46 -27.31 58.18
N GLY A 11 31.73 -27.61 57.94
CA GLY A 11 32.42 -27.22 56.72
C GLY A 11 31.79 -27.97 55.55
N LEU A 12 31.56 -27.23 54.47
CA LEU A 12 31.43 -27.82 53.15
C LEU A 12 32.13 -26.87 52.18
N GLU A 13 33.43 -27.10 52.00
CA GLU A 13 34.16 -26.68 50.82
C GLU A 13 33.51 -27.37 49.61
N LEU A 14 32.89 -26.60 48.75
CA LEU A 14 32.59 -27.02 47.38
C LEU A 14 33.47 -26.18 46.45
N GLU A 15 34.73 -26.59 46.34
CA GLU A 15 35.54 -26.34 45.15
C GLU A 15 34.90 -27.08 43.98
N GLY A 16 33.91 -26.44 43.39
CA GLY A 16 33.26 -26.86 42.15
C GLY A 16 33.63 -25.90 41.03
N ALA A 17 34.92 -25.84 40.66
CA ALA A 17 35.35 -25.18 39.44
C ALA A 17 34.78 -25.97 38.25
N ILE A 18 33.61 -25.56 37.75
CA ILE A 18 33.04 -26.05 36.50
C ILE A 18 33.96 -25.54 35.37
N ARG A 19 34.94 -26.37 35.01
CA ARG A 19 35.74 -26.21 33.80
C ARG A 19 34.84 -26.53 32.61
N LEU A 20 34.27 -25.49 32.02
CA LEU A 20 33.61 -25.61 30.71
C LEU A 20 34.64 -26.15 29.70
N PRO A 21 34.27 -27.12 28.85
CA PRO A 21 35.14 -27.56 27.78
C PRO A 21 35.13 -26.49 26.69
N PHE A 22 36.01 -25.49 26.83
CA PHE A 22 36.44 -24.71 25.67
C PHE A 22 37.25 -25.64 24.78
N GLY A 23 36.54 -26.35 23.90
CA GLY A 23 37.13 -26.98 22.74
C GLY A 23 37.82 -25.91 21.92
N ARG A 24 39.13 -26.07 21.69
CA ARG A 24 39.92 -25.27 20.76
C ARG A 24 39.42 -25.54 19.33
N GLY A 25 38.41 -24.79 18.91
CA GLY A 25 38.19 -24.43 17.52
C GLY A 25 38.54 -22.96 17.39
N GLN A 26 39.63 -22.65 16.69
CA GLN A 26 40.06 -21.29 16.39
C GLN A 26 38.93 -20.53 15.69
N ALA A 27 38.25 -19.62 16.40
CA ALA A 27 37.17 -18.83 15.84
C ALA A 27 37.76 -17.59 15.15
N ASP A 28 38.28 -17.73 13.94
CA ASP A 28 38.71 -16.59 13.11
C ASP A 28 37.47 -15.86 12.54
N GLU A 29 36.63 -15.32 13.43
CA GLU A 29 35.38 -14.68 13.07
C GLU A 29 35.00 -13.55 14.06
N LEU A 30 34.27 -12.56 13.54
CA LEU A 30 33.42 -11.71 14.35
C LEU A 30 32.14 -12.47 14.74
N VAL A 31 31.98 -12.70 16.04
CA VAL A 31 30.82 -13.40 16.61
C VAL A 31 29.76 -12.36 16.95
N PHE A 32 28.58 -12.47 16.33
CA PHE A 32 27.44 -11.55 16.54
C PHE A 32 26.45 -12.17 17.52
N GLU A 33 25.84 -11.34 18.37
CA GLU A 33 24.71 -11.76 19.20
C GLU A 33 23.53 -12.25 18.33
N ALA A 34 23.31 -11.57 17.20
CA ALA A 34 22.36 -11.99 16.18
C ALA A 34 22.79 -11.54 14.78
N VAL A 35 22.69 -12.43 13.79
CA VAL A 35 22.91 -12.10 12.36
C VAL A 35 21.62 -11.71 11.64
N ARG A 36 20.48 -11.89 12.30
CA ARG A 36 19.14 -11.51 11.82
C ARG A 36 18.38 -10.84 12.95
N LEU A 37 17.97 -9.60 12.74
CA LEU A 37 17.13 -8.86 13.67
C LEU A 37 15.75 -8.65 13.05
N GLU A 38 14.70 -8.89 13.82
CA GLU A 38 13.33 -8.71 13.38
C GLU A 38 12.54 -7.87 14.39
N GLN A 39 11.80 -6.89 13.91
CA GLN A 39 10.80 -6.15 14.68
C GLN A 39 9.42 -6.36 14.06
N ARG A 40 8.39 -6.51 14.89
CA ARG A 40 7.00 -6.73 14.48
C ARG A 40 6.07 -5.72 15.10
N GLY A 41 4.94 -5.47 14.45
CA GLY A 41 3.93 -4.53 14.94
C GLY A 41 4.48 -3.11 15.03
N VAL A 42 5.44 -2.78 14.16
CA VAL A 42 6.09 -1.47 14.19
C VAL A 42 5.06 -0.42 13.78
N ALA A 43 4.76 0.51 14.70
CA ALA A 43 3.90 1.66 14.44
C ALA A 43 4.47 2.52 13.31
N ALA A 44 3.69 3.46 12.77
CA ALA A 44 4.05 4.31 11.63
C ALA A 44 5.21 5.29 11.93
N GLN A 45 6.41 4.75 12.16
CA GLN A 45 7.66 5.48 12.26
C GLN A 45 8.39 5.41 10.92
N PHE A 46 8.96 6.53 10.50
CA PHE A 46 9.66 6.62 9.22
C PHE A 46 11.00 5.88 9.22
N GLU A 47 11.70 5.84 10.35
CA GLU A 47 12.95 5.09 10.51
C GLU A 47 12.78 4.01 11.57
N ILE A 48 13.17 2.78 11.24
CA ILE A 48 13.12 1.63 12.14
C ILE A 48 14.56 1.26 12.52
N PRO A 49 15.00 1.54 13.76
CA PRO A 49 16.38 1.32 14.18
C PRO A 49 16.62 -0.14 14.58
N PHE A 50 17.72 -0.71 14.12
CA PHE A 50 18.27 -2.00 14.53
C PHE A 50 19.69 -1.78 15.06
N GLU A 51 20.13 -2.61 16.02
CA GLU A 51 21.48 -2.55 16.57
C GLU A 51 22.12 -3.94 16.52
N PHE A 52 23.26 -4.04 15.86
CA PHE A 52 24.07 -5.26 15.86
C PHE A 52 25.18 -5.11 16.90
N VAL A 53 25.32 -6.12 17.76
CA VAL A 53 26.38 -6.24 18.75
C VAL A 53 27.21 -7.48 18.43
N PHE A 54 28.53 -7.36 18.54
CA PHE A 54 29.46 -8.42 18.18
C PHE A 54 30.78 -8.32 18.94
N THR A 55 31.58 -9.39 18.89
CA THR A 55 32.90 -9.49 19.51
C THR A 55 33.89 -10.11 18.54
N ASN A 56 35.13 -9.61 18.53
CA ASN A 56 36.23 -10.25 17.82
C ASN A 56 36.68 -11.51 18.58
N ALA A 57 36.34 -12.69 18.06
CA ALA A 57 36.78 -13.97 18.62
C ALA A 57 38.07 -14.49 17.96
N ALA A 58 38.59 -13.80 16.95
CA ALA A 58 39.80 -14.19 16.25
C ALA A 58 41.03 -14.01 17.16
N ALA A 59 42.08 -14.78 16.89
CA ALA A 59 43.33 -14.66 17.64
C ALA A 59 44.11 -13.38 17.31
N GLY A 60 43.79 -12.73 16.19
CA GLY A 60 44.42 -11.49 15.73
C GLY A 60 43.43 -10.32 15.64
N PRO A 61 43.94 -9.10 15.40
CA PRO A 61 43.10 -7.94 15.16
C PRO A 61 42.26 -8.12 13.89
N VAL A 62 41.00 -7.70 13.94
CA VAL A 62 40.08 -7.70 12.80
C VAL A 62 39.71 -6.27 12.45
N THR A 63 39.84 -5.91 11.18
CA THR A 63 39.51 -4.58 10.69
C THR A 63 38.21 -4.63 9.90
N ILE A 64 37.25 -3.79 10.26
CA ILE A 64 36.05 -3.51 9.47
C ILE A 64 36.40 -2.41 8.48
N GLU A 65 36.31 -2.75 7.19
CA GLU A 65 36.74 -1.89 6.09
C GLU A 65 35.57 -1.09 5.51
N SER A 66 34.38 -1.70 5.41
CA SER A 66 33.18 -1.03 4.94
C SER A 66 31.89 -1.73 5.33
N VAL A 67 30.81 -0.96 5.39
CA VAL A 67 29.44 -1.46 5.60
C VAL A 67 28.58 -1.03 4.42
N ARG A 68 27.97 -2.00 3.72
CA ARG A 68 27.12 -1.75 2.56
C ARG A 68 25.72 -2.31 2.78
N THR A 69 24.70 -1.55 2.40
CA THR A 69 23.30 -1.99 2.49
C THR A 69 22.77 -2.36 1.10
N SER A 70 21.76 -3.24 1.06
CA SER A 70 21.17 -3.73 -0.21
C SER A 70 20.42 -2.69 -1.06
N CYS A 71 20.13 -1.48 -0.55
CA CYS A 71 19.47 -0.37 -1.25
C CYS A 71 19.78 0.96 -0.54
N GLY A 72 19.54 2.10 -1.19
CA GLY A 72 19.59 3.43 -0.55
C GLY A 72 18.51 3.69 0.52
N CYS A 73 17.63 2.72 0.78
CA CYS A 73 16.55 2.78 1.76
C CYS A 73 16.95 2.27 3.16
N THR A 74 18.25 2.10 3.41
CA THR A 74 18.79 1.63 4.69
C THR A 74 20.14 2.27 4.95
N VAL A 75 20.27 2.93 6.10
CA VAL A 75 21.48 3.65 6.49
C VAL A 75 22.17 2.91 7.65
N ALA A 76 23.40 2.48 7.43
CA ALA A 76 24.26 1.98 8.50
C ALA A 76 25.01 3.16 9.15
N ARG A 77 24.90 3.29 10.47
CA ARG A 77 25.64 4.25 11.29
C ARG A 77 26.70 3.47 12.06
N VAL A 78 27.94 3.58 11.61
CA VAL A 78 29.11 2.85 12.12
C VAL A 78 30.15 3.83 12.65
N PRO A 79 31.08 3.40 13.52
CA PRO A 79 32.27 4.17 13.86
C PRO A 79 33.09 4.57 12.62
N GLU A 80 34.08 5.45 12.82
CA GLU A 80 35.01 5.84 11.75
C GLU A 80 35.71 4.61 11.16
N LEU A 81 35.75 4.54 9.84
CA LEU A 81 36.33 3.42 9.10
C LEU A 81 37.71 3.82 8.55
N PRO A 82 38.70 2.90 8.53
CA PRO A 82 38.60 1.50 8.95
C PRO A 82 38.56 1.34 10.49
N TRP A 83 37.68 0.46 10.97
CA TRP A 83 37.51 0.22 12.41
C TRP A 83 38.18 -1.09 12.81
N THR A 84 39.32 -1.02 13.51
CA THR A 84 40.09 -2.19 13.95
C THR A 84 39.74 -2.57 15.38
N LEU A 85 39.56 -3.88 15.61
CA LEU A 85 39.19 -4.49 16.87
C LEU A 85 40.27 -5.46 17.32
N ALA A 86 40.75 -5.32 18.55
CA ALA A 86 41.67 -6.27 19.17
C ALA A 86 40.97 -7.62 19.47
N PRO A 87 41.73 -8.72 19.68
CA PRO A 87 41.16 -9.98 20.16
C PRO A 87 40.34 -9.78 21.45
N GLY A 88 39.11 -10.28 21.46
CA GLY A 88 38.16 -10.12 22.58
C GLY A 88 37.43 -8.78 22.63
N GLU A 89 37.76 -7.81 21.76
CA GLU A 89 37.10 -6.51 21.73
C GLU A 89 35.70 -6.59 21.12
N GLY A 90 34.75 -5.92 21.77
CA GLY A 90 33.36 -5.83 21.34
C GLY A 90 33.06 -4.56 20.55
N GLY A 91 32.07 -4.64 19.67
CA GLY A 91 31.58 -3.53 18.88
C GLY A 91 30.05 -3.52 18.78
N ARG A 92 29.49 -2.33 18.53
CA ARG A 92 28.10 -2.15 18.14
C ARG A 92 27.95 -1.14 17.01
N PHE A 93 26.97 -1.35 16.14
CA PHE A 93 26.58 -0.36 15.14
C PHE A 93 25.08 -0.40 14.85
N LYS A 94 24.53 0.73 14.40
CA LYS A 94 23.09 0.89 14.16
C LYS A 94 22.77 0.83 12.68
N VAL A 95 21.61 0.28 12.36
CA VAL A 95 21.05 0.23 11.02
C VAL A 95 19.64 0.80 11.07
N ALA A 96 19.39 1.89 10.35
CA ALA A 96 18.07 2.48 10.24
C ALA A 96 17.44 2.07 8.90
N LEU A 97 16.26 1.44 8.96
CA LEU A 97 15.47 1.08 7.79
C LEU A 97 14.40 2.16 7.55
N ASP A 98 14.38 2.73 6.35
CA ASP A 98 13.35 3.70 5.94
C ASP A 98 12.07 2.97 5.55
N ALA A 99 11.01 3.23 6.32
CA ALA A 99 9.68 2.65 6.15
C ALA A 99 8.70 3.59 5.43
N ARG A 100 9.12 4.80 5.02
CA ARG A 100 8.25 5.75 4.31
C ARG A 100 7.71 5.15 3.02
N GLY A 101 6.38 5.20 2.85
CA GLY A 101 5.69 4.66 1.69
C GLY A 101 5.77 3.13 1.55
N ARG A 102 6.18 2.40 2.60
CA ARG A 102 6.28 0.94 2.61
C ARG A 102 5.12 0.35 3.40
N ARG A 103 4.66 -0.83 2.98
CA ARG A 103 3.58 -1.59 3.64
C ARG A 103 4.01 -3.05 3.81
N GLY A 104 3.41 -3.74 4.79
CA GLY A 104 3.67 -5.16 5.05
C GLY A 104 5.08 -5.41 5.61
N THR A 105 5.79 -6.39 5.07
CA THR A 105 7.14 -6.76 5.57
C THR A 105 8.25 -6.16 4.71
N VAL A 106 9.16 -5.43 5.34
CA VAL A 106 10.40 -4.95 4.72
C VAL A 106 11.58 -5.74 5.26
N SER A 107 12.39 -6.33 4.39
CA SER A 107 13.62 -7.05 4.76
C SER A 107 14.79 -6.52 3.96
N LYS A 108 15.93 -6.31 4.62
CA LYS A 108 17.15 -5.79 4.00
C LYS A 108 18.39 -6.51 4.49
N SER A 109 19.36 -6.65 3.60
CA SER A 109 20.68 -7.21 3.91
C SER A 109 21.69 -6.09 4.15
N VAL A 110 22.59 -6.34 5.09
CA VAL A 110 23.75 -5.51 5.41
C VAL A 110 25.00 -6.38 5.22
N PHE A 111 25.96 -5.89 4.47
CA PHE A 111 27.23 -6.57 4.17
C PHE A 111 28.35 -5.82 4.88
N LEU A 112 29.01 -6.49 5.80
CA LEU A 112 30.16 -5.99 6.56
C LEU A 112 31.42 -6.61 5.94
N ASN A 113 32.23 -5.79 5.27
CA ASN A 113 33.52 -6.24 4.73
C ASN A 113 34.59 -6.06 5.81
N THR A 114 35.33 -7.13 6.07
CA THR A 114 36.38 -7.17 7.08
C THR A 114 37.66 -7.78 6.52
N SER A 115 38.78 -7.58 7.21
CA SER A 115 40.08 -8.16 6.86
C SER A 115 40.08 -9.70 6.81
N ILE A 116 39.08 -10.36 7.40
CA ILE A 116 38.90 -11.81 7.43
C ILE A 116 37.73 -12.32 6.57
N GLY A 117 37.11 -11.43 5.77
CA GLY A 117 36.02 -11.78 4.86
C GLY A 117 34.77 -10.93 5.01
N VAL A 118 33.67 -11.35 4.36
CA VAL A 118 32.41 -10.61 4.31
C VAL A 118 31.36 -11.26 5.20
N LYS A 119 30.87 -10.53 6.22
CA LYS A 119 29.73 -10.96 7.04
C LYS A 119 28.43 -10.42 6.46
N ARG A 120 27.46 -11.31 6.19
CA ARG A 120 26.11 -10.94 5.77
C ARG A 120 25.17 -10.93 6.98
N LEU A 121 24.54 -9.80 7.21
CA LEU A 121 23.55 -9.57 8.26
C LEU A 121 22.20 -9.22 7.62
N SER A 122 21.12 -9.36 8.37
CA SER A 122 19.78 -9.04 7.87
C SER A 122 18.93 -8.35 8.93
N VAL A 123 18.17 -7.34 8.48
CA VAL A 123 17.16 -6.65 9.29
C VAL A 123 15.80 -6.85 8.63
N ARG A 124 14.78 -7.07 9.46
CA ARG A 124 13.40 -7.28 9.01
C ARG A 124 12.43 -6.51 9.89
N ALA A 125 11.55 -5.75 9.27
CA ALA A 125 10.47 -5.05 9.93
C ALA A 125 9.14 -5.55 9.37
N VAL A 126 8.28 -6.07 10.24
CA VAL A 126 6.86 -6.29 9.94
C VAL A 126 6.13 -5.03 10.41
N LEU A 127 5.82 -4.15 9.45
CA LEU A 127 5.07 -2.93 9.71
C LEU A 127 3.66 -3.35 10.16
N GLY A 128 3.20 -2.79 11.29
CA GLY A 128 1.81 -2.93 11.67
C GLY A 128 0.93 -2.37 10.56
N LYS A 129 -0.27 -2.93 10.37
CA LYS A 129 -1.31 -2.14 9.72
C LYS A 129 -1.44 -0.88 10.57
N GLY A 130 -1.16 0.29 10.01
CA GLY A 130 -1.37 1.53 10.77
C GLY A 130 -2.81 1.54 11.26
N ALA A 131 -3.06 2.06 12.46
CA ALA A 131 -4.45 2.34 12.90
C ALA A 131 -5.19 3.17 11.83
N GLU A 132 -4.44 4.01 11.11
CA GLU A 132 -4.87 4.81 9.96
C GLU A 132 -5.29 3.97 8.73
N ASP A 133 -4.73 2.79 8.47
CA ASP A 133 -5.01 2.02 7.25
C ASP A 133 -6.38 1.31 7.28
N GLU A 134 -6.84 0.89 8.47
CA GLU A 134 -8.17 0.26 8.64
C GLU A 134 -9.25 1.32 8.82
N GLU A 135 -8.95 2.42 9.53
CA GLU A 135 -9.82 3.59 9.57
C GLU A 135 -10.00 4.20 8.16
N ASP A 136 -8.93 4.37 7.38
CA ASP A 136 -8.99 4.93 6.01
C ASP A 136 -9.81 4.07 5.04
N MET A 137 -9.70 2.73 5.11
CA MET A 137 -10.52 1.87 4.24
C MET A 137 -11.99 1.84 4.68
N ALA A 138 -12.24 1.84 5.99
CA ALA A 138 -13.60 1.91 6.53
C ALA A 138 -14.23 3.29 6.23
N ASP A 139 -13.48 4.38 6.36
CA ASP A 139 -13.90 5.73 5.98
C ASP A 139 -14.08 5.87 4.49
N ARG A 140 -13.19 5.33 3.67
CA ARG A 140 -13.37 5.29 2.22
C ARG A 140 -14.63 4.52 1.84
N GLN A 141 -14.89 3.38 2.49
CA GLN A 141 -16.10 2.60 2.25
C GLN A 141 -17.35 3.35 2.73
N ARG A 142 -17.29 4.04 3.87
CA ARG A 142 -18.36 4.90 4.37
C ARG A 142 -18.62 6.09 3.44
N ASN A 143 -17.59 6.81 3.04
CA ASN A 143 -17.65 7.95 2.12
C ASN A 143 -18.20 7.52 0.76
N MET A 144 -17.80 6.33 0.28
CA MET A 144 -18.38 5.74 -0.92
C MET A 144 -19.86 5.41 -0.73
N ALA A 145 -20.24 4.81 0.40
CA ALA A 145 -21.64 4.49 0.70
C ALA A 145 -22.51 5.75 0.81
N ILE A 146 -22.00 6.82 1.42
CA ILE A 146 -22.65 8.13 1.50
C ILE A 146 -22.81 8.72 0.09
N ALA A 147 -21.76 8.70 -0.73
CA ALA A 147 -21.82 9.17 -2.11
C ALA A 147 -22.76 8.34 -3.00
N MET A 148 -22.91 7.05 -2.74
CA MET A 148 -23.88 6.20 -3.42
C MET A 148 -25.32 6.46 -2.96
N ALA A 149 -25.52 6.85 -1.69
CA ALA A 149 -26.82 7.19 -1.14
C ALA A 149 -27.35 8.54 -1.63
N ASP A 150 -26.45 9.52 -1.81
CA ASP A 150 -26.79 10.87 -2.29
C ASP A 150 -25.73 11.37 -3.28
N ARG A 151 -25.80 10.87 -4.50
CA ARG A 151 -24.86 11.20 -5.58
C ARG A 151 -24.94 12.67 -6.01
N SER A 152 -26.08 13.34 -5.83
CA SER A 152 -26.25 14.75 -6.20
C SER A 152 -25.75 15.72 -5.12
N ALA A 153 -25.35 15.22 -3.94
CA ALA A 153 -24.72 16.03 -2.89
C ALA A 153 -23.51 16.84 -3.40
N VAL A 154 -22.78 16.33 -4.40
CA VAL A 154 -21.62 17.00 -4.99
C VAL A 154 -21.96 18.36 -5.63
N PHE A 155 -23.22 18.58 -6.01
CA PHE A 155 -23.68 19.82 -6.63
C PHE A 155 -24.09 20.89 -5.60
N ARG A 156 -23.96 20.62 -4.30
CA ARG A 156 -24.42 21.51 -3.22
C ARG A 156 -23.26 21.94 -2.31
N GLY A 157 -23.47 23.05 -1.60
CA GLY A 157 -22.49 23.59 -0.66
C GLY A 157 -21.18 24.01 -1.33
N GLU A 158 -20.07 23.89 -0.60
CA GLU A 158 -18.73 24.26 -1.09
C GLU A 158 -18.29 23.43 -2.31
N CYS A 159 -18.82 22.21 -2.45
CA CYS A 159 -18.54 21.32 -3.59
C CYS A 159 -19.08 21.86 -4.92
N ALA A 160 -20.18 22.65 -4.87
CA ALA A 160 -20.82 23.22 -6.05
C ALA A 160 -19.87 24.11 -6.86
N SER A 161 -18.95 24.82 -6.19
CA SER A 161 -17.99 25.72 -6.83
C SER A 161 -17.14 25.06 -7.92
N CYS A 162 -16.87 23.76 -7.76
CA CYS A 162 -16.10 22.97 -8.72
C CYS A 162 -16.97 22.02 -9.55
N HIS A 163 -18.10 21.55 -9.02
CA HIS A 163 -18.89 20.48 -9.65
C HIS A 163 -20.20 20.94 -10.32
N ALA A 164 -20.66 22.16 -10.05
CA ALA A 164 -21.91 22.72 -10.56
C ALA A 164 -21.71 24.08 -11.24
N GLU A 165 -21.09 25.03 -10.55
CA GLU A 165 -20.91 26.40 -11.04
C GLU A 165 -20.18 26.51 -12.38
N PRO A 166 -19.17 25.68 -12.71
CA PRO A 166 -18.51 25.74 -14.02
C PRO A 166 -19.47 25.47 -15.18
N ALA A 167 -20.61 24.82 -14.96
CA ALA A 167 -21.61 24.54 -15.98
C ALA A 167 -22.48 25.77 -16.33
N ALA A 168 -22.51 26.79 -15.48
CA ALA A 168 -23.46 27.90 -15.59
C ALA A 168 -23.38 28.61 -16.95
N GLY A 169 -24.52 28.70 -17.63
CA GLY A 169 -24.64 29.34 -18.94
C GLY A 169 -23.94 28.63 -20.10
N ARG A 170 -23.28 27.49 -19.87
CA ARG A 170 -22.58 26.73 -20.91
C ARG A 170 -23.52 25.76 -21.61
N ARG A 171 -23.20 25.45 -22.87
CA ARG A 171 -23.96 24.54 -23.75
C ARG A 171 -23.01 23.69 -24.61
N GLY A 172 -23.52 22.56 -25.12
CA GLY A 172 -22.80 21.66 -26.02
C GLY A 172 -21.37 21.32 -25.57
N PRO A 173 -20.33 21.52 -26.42
CA PRO A 173 -18.96 21.15 -26.09
C PRO A 173 -18.38 21.91 -24.90
N ALA A 174 -18.74 23.18 -24.73
CA ALA A 174 -18.26 24.00 -23.61
C ALA A 174 -18.80 23.49 -22.27
N LEU A 175 -20.01 22.93 -22.27
CA LEU A 175 -20.62 22.29 -21.11
C LEU A 175 -19.97 20.92 -20.84
N TYR A 176 -19.78 20.10 -21.88
CA TYR A 176 -19.11 18.80 -21.76
C TYR A 176 -17.72 18.93 -21.10
N LEU A 177 -16.91 19.87 -21.57
CA LEU A 177 -15.57 20.11 -21.05
C LEU A 177 -15.58 20.60 -19.60
N ALA A 178 -16.63 21.33 -19.18
CA ALA A 178 -16.71 21.90 -17.85
C ALA A 178 -16.98 20.85 -16.77
N VAL A 179 -17.87 19.89 -17.04
CA VAL A 179 -18.37 18.98 -15.98
C VAL A 179 -18.40 17.49 -16.34
N CYS A 180 -18.23 17.10 -17.61
CA CYS A 180 -18.30 15.70 -18.03
C CYS A 180 -16.92 15.11 -18.36
N ALA A 181 -16.06 15.89 -19.03
CA ALA A 181 -14.77 15.42 -19.53
C ALA A 181 -13.81 14.98 -18.41
N ILE A 182 -13.91 15.59 -17.22
CA ILE A 182 -13.06 15.24 -16.07
C ILE A 182 -13.19 13.76 -15.66
N CYS A 183 -14.38 13.18 -15.87
CA CYS A 183 -14.61 11.76 -15.59
C CYS A 183 -14.42 10.90 -16.84
N HIS A 184 -15.01 11.30 -17.97
CA HIS A 184 -15.08 10.43 -19.16
C HIS A 184 -13.84 10.48 -20.06
N ASP A 185 -13.11 11.61 -20.08
CA ASP A 185 -11.94 11.79 -20.95
C ASP A 185 -10.61 11.69 -20.15
N SER A 186 -10.67 11.41 -18.84
CA SER A 186 -9.47 11.27 -18.02
C SER A 186 -8.65 10.01 -18.38
N PRO A 187 -7.32 10.13 -18.55
CA PRO A 187 -6.45 8.98 -18.86
C PRO A 187 -6.38 7.96 -17.70
N ASN A 188 -6.61 8.42 -16.46
CA ASN A 188 -6.60 7.61 -15.25
C ASN A 188 -8.02 7.49 -14.64
N ARG A 189 -9.06 7.42 -15.47
CA ARG A 189 -10.45 7.26 -14.99
C ARG A 189 -10.63 5.96 -14.20
N ALA A 190 -11.55 5.99 -13.24
CA ALA A 190 -11.94 4.77 -12.52
C ALA A 190 -12.55 3.75 -13.48
N SER A 191 -12.33 2.45 -13.24
CA SER A 191 -12.81 1.36 -14.10
C SER A 191 -14.33 1.35 -14.28
N MET A 192 -15.06 1.90 -13.32
CA MET A 192 -16.52 2.07 -13.35
C MET A 192 -17.01 3.22 -14.25
N VAL A 193 -16.13 4.13 -14.68
CA VAL A 193 -16.49 5.26 -15.55
C VAL A 193 -16.25 4.85 -17.01
N PRO A 194 -17.30 4.78 -17.84
CA PRO A 194 -17.16 4.34 -19.22
C PRO A 194 -16.45 5.38 -20.08
N ASP A 195 -15.73 4.88 -21.08
CA ASP A 195 -15.21 5.69 -22.18
C ASP A 195 -16.30 5.84 -23.23
N LEU A 196 -16.94 7.01 -23.26
CA LEU A 196 -18.10 7.28 -24.12
C LEU A 196 -17.76 7.19 -25.62
N ARG A 197 -16.48 7.29 -25.99
CA ARG A 197 -16.01 7.17 -27.39
C ARG A 197 -15.84 5.72 -27.83
N ARG A 198 -15.72 4.79 -26.88
CA ARG A 198 -15.51 3.35 -27.13
C ARG A 198 -16.73 2.50 -26.83
N MET A 199 -17.68 3.02 -26.07
CA MET A 199 -18.95 2.36 -25.75
C MET A 199 -19.87 2.29 -26.96
N ALA A 200 -20.65 1.20 -27.05
CA ALA A 200 -21.79 1.13 -27.96
C ALA A 200 -22.99 1.85 -27.33
N HIS A 201 -23.59 2.80 -28.04
CA HIS A 201 -24.77 3.52 -27.60
C HIS A 201 -25.61 3.92 -28.82
N PRO A 202 -26.93 4.11 -28.65
CA PRO A 202 -27.75 4.73 -29.68
C PRO A 202 -27.21 6.13 -29.98
N GLY A 203 -27.01 6.45 -31.26
CA GLY A 203 -26.67 7.79 -31.73
C GLY A 203 -27.84 8.80 -31.63
N ASP A 204 -28.81 8.54 -30.76
CA ASP A 204 -30.03 9.32 -30.58
C ASP A 204 -29.88 10.28 -29.39
N PRO A 205 -30.10 11.60 -29.56
CA PRO A 205 -30.14 12.56 -28.47
C PRO A 205 -31.05 12.15 -27.30
N ALA A 206 -32.18 11.47 -27.55
CA ALA A 206 -33.10 11.08 -26.48
C ALA A 206 -32.44 10.13 -25.47
N HIS A 207 -31.57 9.23 -25.93
CA HIS A 207 -30.78 8.36 -25.07
C HIS A 207 -29.86 9.19 -24.17
N TRP A 208 -29.11 10.12 -24.73
CA TRP A 208 -28.21 10.97 -23.96
C TRP A 208 -28.94 11.86 -22.96
N THR A 209 -30.10 12.40 -23.34
CA THR A 209 -30.94 13.23 -22.45
C THR A 209 -31.33 12.46 -21.19
N GLU A 210 -31.84 11.23 -21.31
CA GLU A 210 -32.24 10.42 -20.15
C GLU A 210 -31.06 10.20 -19.18
N TRP A 211 -29.92 9.77 -19.73
CA TRP A 211 -28.74 9.43 -18.94
C TRP A 211 -28.08 10.64 -18.28
N ILE A 212 -28.04 11.79 -18.97
CA ILE A 212 -27.53 13.03 -18.39
C ILE A 212 -28.48 13.53 -17.30
N ALA A 213 -29.78 13.55 -17.58
CA ALA A 213 -30.77 14.12 -16.68
C ALA A 213 -30.82 13.36 -15.35
N ARG A 214 -30.94 12.03 -15.41
CA ARG A 214 -31.16 11.18 -14.23
C ARG A 214 -29.91 10.51 -13.68
N GLY A 215 -28.82 10.52 -14.44
CA GLY A 215 -27.63 9.76 -14.12
C GLY A 215 -27.85 8.27 -14.33
N ARG A 216 -27.06 7.43 -13.65
CA ARG A 216 -27.19 5.96 -13.73
C ARG A 216 -27.36 5.36 -12.34
N GLU A 217 -28.47 4.68 -12.12
CA GLU A 217 -28.74 3.90 -10.91
C GLU A 217 -27.66 2.84 -10.65
N GLY A 218 -27.34 2.61 -9.37
CA GLY A 218 -26.25 1.71 -8.97
C GLY A 218 -24.84 2.21 -9.33
N SER A 219 -24.69 3.46 -9.76
CA SER A 219 -23.40 4.08 -10.06
C SER A 219 -23.23 5.43 -9.36
N LEU A 220 -22.00 5.96 -9.42
CA LEU A 220 -21.67 7.30 -8.90
C LEU A 220 -22.00 8.42 -9.89
N MET A 221 -22.60 8.14 -11.06
CA MET A 221 -23.01 9.18 -12.00
C MET A 221 -24.33 9.81 -11.53
N PRO A 222 -24.32 11.07 -11.04
CA PRO A 222 -25.53 11.73 -10.58
C PRO A 222 -26.41 12.18 -11.74
N GLY A 223 -27.67 12.48 -11.42
CA GLY A 223 -28.54 13.20 -12.33
C GLY A 223 -28.15 14.67 -12.36
N PHE A 224 -27.96 15.21 -13.56
CA PHE A 224 -27.57 16.61 -13.74
C PHE A 224 -28.76 17.56 -13.95
N ALA A 225 -29.97 17.03 -14.13
CA ALA A 225 -31.17 17.86 -14.26
C ALA A 225 -31.53 18.55 -12.96
N GLU A 226 -32.03 19.79 -13.04
CA GLU A 226 -32.50 20.56 -11.89
C GLU A 226 -33.56 19.80 -11.08
N GLU A 227 -34.46 19.06 -11.74
CA GLU A 227 -35.46 18.23 -11.08
C GLU A 227 -34.87 17.05 -10.27
N GLU A 228 -33.65 16.62 -10.60
CA GLU A 228 -32.90 15.56 -9.90
C GLU A 228 -31.90 16.14 -8.86
N GLY A 229 -31.94 17.46 -8.65
CA GLY A 229 -31.01 18.19 -7.77
C GLY A 229 -29.66 18.50 -8.41
N GLY A 230 -29.56 18.39 -9.74
CA GLY A 230 -28.40 18.74 -10.54
C GLY A 230 -28.39 20.21 -11.02
N PRO A 231 -27.31 20.66 -11.67
CA PRO A 231 -27.11 22.07 -11.99
C PRO A 231 -27.57 22.50 -13.38
N LEU A 232 -28.15 21.60 -14.19
CA LEU A 232 -28.41 21.86 -15.61
C LEU A 232 -29.89 22.02 -15.92
N SER A 233 -30.22 23.10 -16.65
CA SER A 233 -31.55 23.28 -17.21
C SER A 233 -31.85 22.29 -18.34
N ALA A 234 -33.13 22.10 -18.65
CA ALA A 234 -33.56 21.25 -19.76
C ALA A 234 -32.91 21.64 -21.11
N GLU A 235 -32.72 22.94 -21.38
CA GLU A 235 -32.07 23.42 -22.61
C GLU A 235 -30.57 23.11 -22.64
N GLN A 236 -29.90 23.16 -21.49
CA GLN A 236 -28.48 22.79 -21.38
C GLN A 236 -28.30 21.29 -21.64
N ILE A 237 -29.18 20.46 -21.07
CA ILE A 237 -29.18 19.01 -21.27
C ILE A 237 -29.46 18.67 -22.74
N ALA A 238 -30.49 19.27 -23.34
CA ALA A 238 -30.80 19.05 -24.76
C ALA A 238 -29.63 19.42 -25.66
N SER A 239 -29.00 20.57 -25.42
CA SER A 239 -27.83 21.01 -26.18
C SER A 239 -26.62 20.06 -26.04
N LEU A 240 -26.40 19.53 -24.84
CA LEU A 240 -25.33 18.57 -24.57
C LEU A 240 -25.62 17.22 -25.23
N ALA A 241 -26.84 16.71 -25.11
CA ALA A 241 -27.28 15.46 -25.71
C ALA A 241 -27.14 15.48 -27.23
N GLU A 242 -27.55 16.57 -27.89
CA GLU A 242 -27.33 16.74 -29.33
C GLU A 242 -25.84 16.75 -29.71
N TYR A 243 -25.00 17.42 -28.90
CA TYR A 243 -23.56 17.42 -29.13
C TYR A 243 -22.98 16.01 -29.04
N LEU A 244 -23.34 15.23 -28.02
CA LEU A 244 -22.89 13.85 -27.86
C LEU A 244 -23.41 12.94 -28.98
N ALA A 245 -24.68 13.05 -29.35
CA ALA A 245 -25.23 12.30 -30.47
C ALA A 245 -24.48 12.57 -31.78
N ARG A 246 -24.13 13.83 -32.06
CA ARG A 246 -23.35 14.20 -33.27
C ARG A 246 -21.88 13.78 -33.22
N THR A 247 -21.25 13.82 -32.05
CA THR A 247 -19.80 13.62 -31.92
C THR A 247 -19.40 12.20 -31.55
N LEU A 248 -20.30 11.45 -30.92
CA LEU A 248 -20.10 10.06 -30.52
C LEU A 248 -20.96 9.10 -31.34
N GLY A 249 -22.02 9.56 -32.00
CA GLY A 249 -22.94 8.71 -32.76
C GLY A 249 -22.29 8.11 -34.01
N GLY A 250 -22.33 6.77 -34.11
CA GLY A 250 -21.79 6.07 -35.28
C GLY A 250 -21.91 4.54 -35.33
N ARG A 251 -22.38 3.84 -34.28
CA ARG A 251 -22.67 2.39 -34.37
C ARG A 251 -23.96 2.04 -33.64
N PRO A 252 -24.97 1.45 -34.31
CA PRO A 252 -26.17 0.98 -33.64
C PRO A 252 -25.82 -0.11 -32.62
N MET A 253 -26.47 -0.10 -31.45
CA MET A 253 -26.47 -1.24 -30.54
C MET A 253 -27.01 -2.44 -31.32
N GLY A 254 -26.22 -3.53 -31.41
CA GLY A 254 -26.75 -4.78 -31.93
C GLY A 254 -27.90 -5.24 -31.03
N ASP A 255 -28.92 -5.86 -31.63
CA ASP A 255 -30.17 -6.32 -30.97
C ASP A 255 -29.99 -7.34 -29.81
N GLY A 256 -28.77 -7.52 -29.29
CA GLY A 256 -28.43 -8.56 -28.30
C GLY A 256 -28.26 -8.11 -26.86
N ASP A 257 -28.01 -6.83 -26.57
CA ASP A 257 -27.62 -6.39 -25.22
C ASP A 257 -28.72 -5.59 -24.52
N ARG A 258 -29.92 -6.19 -24.42
CA ARG A 258 -30.83 -5.88 -23.31
C ARG A 258 -30.28 -6.62 -22.09
N ASP A 259 -29.50 -5.91 -21.29
CA ASP A 259 -29.02 -6.36 -19.98
C ASP A 259 -30.21 -6.46 -19.03
N ASP A 260 -30.96 -7.56 -19.16
CA ASP A 260 -31.91 -8.02 -18.16
C ASP A 260 -31.08 -8.51 -16.97
N GLY A 261 -31.05 -7.72 -15.91
CA GLY A 261 -30.48 -8.16 -14.64
C GLY A 261 -31.26 -9.36 -14.12
N ASP A 262 -30.67 -10.55 -14.15
CA ASP A 262 -31.01 -11.62 -13.22
C ASP A 262 -29.84 -12.58 -12.97
N ALA A 263 -29.94 -13.16 -11.78
CA ALA A 263 -28.98 -13.84 -10.99
C ALA A 263 -28.68 -15.28 -11.46
N ARG A 264 -27.55 -15.76 -10.91
CA ARG A 264 -27.28 -17.14 -10.45
C ARG A 264 -26.95 -18.24 -11.47
N ASP A 265 -25.87 -18.92 -11.05
CA ASP A 265 -25.63 -20.37 -11.08
C ASP A 265 -25.29 -21.04 -12.42
N GLY A 266 -24.06 -21.54 -12.48
CA GLY A 266 -23.95 -22.99 -12.54
C GLY A 266 -23.56 -23.62 -13.87
N ARG A 267 -22.31 -24.10 -13.90
CA ARG A 267 -21.92 -25.40 -14.47
C ARG A 267 -22.17 -25.63 -15.97
N GLY A 268 -21.10 -25.43 -16.75
CA GLY A 268 -20.34 -26.49 -17.42
C GLY A 268 -21.00 -27.42 -18.47
N ARG A 269 -20.46 -27.38 -19.70
CA ARG A 269 -20.11 -28.47 -20.66
C ARG A 269 -19.86 -27.78 -22.01
N ARG A 270 -18.69 -27.79 -22.66
CA ARG A 270 -17.94 -28.90 -23.30
C ARG A 270 -18.81 -29.90 -24.08
N ASP A 271 -18.71 -29.74 -25.41
CA ASP A 271 -18.53 -30.77 -26.46
C ASP A 271 -19.62 -30.89 -27.54
N GLU A 272 -19.12 -31.25 -28.75
CA GLU A 272 -19.76 -31.67 -30.02
C GLU A 272 -20.12 -30.57 -31.04
N ALA A 273 -19.48 -30.43 -32.22
CA ALA A 273 -19.17 -31.32 -33.36
C ALA A 273 -20.30 -31.41 -34.43
N GLY A 274 -19.95 -31.13 -35.69
CA GLY A 274 -20.76 -31.43 -36.90
C GLY A 274 -20.61 -30.36 -38.01
N ARG A 275 -19.80 -30.61 -39.07
CA ARG A 275 -20.19 -30.98 -40.47
C ARG A 275 -21.17 -30.00 -41.15
N GLY A 276 -20.97 -29.49 -42.36
CA GLY A 276 -20.08 -29.74 -43.51
C GLY A 276 -20.43 -28.66 -44.56
N PRO A 277 -20.59 -28.96 -45.87
CA PRO A 277 -19.92 -29.95 -46.72
C PRO A 277 -18.63 -29.42 -47.38
#